data_AF-A0A7V2LUD7-F1
#
_entry.id   AF-A0A7V2LUD7-F1
#
_cell.length_a   1.000
_cell.length_b   1.000
_cell.length_c   1.000
_cell.angle_alpha   90.00
_cell.angle_beta   90.00
_cell.angle_gamma   90.00
#
_symmetry.space_group_name_H-M   'P 1'
#
loop_
_entity.id
_entity.type
_entity.pdbx_description
1 polymer ?
#
loop_
_entity_poly.entity_id
_entity_poly.type
_entity_poly.pdbx_seq_one_letter_code
_entity_poly.pdbx_strand_id
1 'polypeptide(L)' 'MSEPMDIQTETLAETQNFIVWKAKEPDGETTYHVELGAVTLHFFQEEWDEFLTLIRQL' A
#
# COMPACT_ATOMS: atom_id res chain seq x y z
N MET A 1 29.82 0.58 -5.93
CA MET A 1 28.60 1.36 -6.25
C MET A 1 27.51 0.69 -5.44
N SER A 2 26.94 1.36 -4.44
CA SER A 2 25.85 0.79 -3.65
C SER A 2 24.64 0.67 -4.56
N GLU A 3 24.21 -0.55 -4.86
CA GLU A 3 22.89 -0.80 -5.46
C GLU A 3 21.85 -0.07 -4.60
N PRO A 4 20.96 0.76 -5.17
CA PRO A 4 19.91 1.36 -4.36
C PRO A 4 19.13 0.20 -3.76
N MET A 5 18.99 0.23 -2.44
CA MET A 5 17.97 -0.48 -1.69
C MET A 5 16.63 -0.38 -2.46
N ASP A 6 16.34 -1.40 -3.28
CA ASP A 6 15.32 -1.33 -4.34
C ASP A 6 13.94 -1.50 -3.69
N ILE A 7 13.19 -0.41 -3.60
CA ILE A 7 11.82 -0.41 -3.09
C ILE A 7 10.97 -1.16 -4.12
N GLN A 8 10.42 -2.31 -3.74
CA GLN A 8 9.61 -3.12 -4.65
C GLN A 8 8.14 -2.75 -4.51
N THR A 9 7.55 -2.22 -5.58
CA THR A 9 6.13 -1.88 -5.61
C THR A 9 5.30 -2.94 -6.34
N GLU A 10 4.09 -3.18 -5.85
CA GLU A 10 3.14 -4.13 -6.44
C GLU A 10 1.71 -3.57 -6.39
N THR A 11 1.05 -3.48 -7.55
CA THR A 11 -0.37 -3.13 -7.64
C THR A 11 -1.24 -4.30 -7.17
N LEU A 12 -2.09 -4.05 -6.17
CA LEU A 12 -3.01 -5.05 -5.63
C LEU A 12 -4.38 -5.02 -6.31
N ALA A 13 -4.88 -3.82 -6.60
CA ALA A 13 -6.14 -3.61 -7.30
C ALA A 13 -6.15 -2.25 -7.97
N GLU A 14 -6.73 -2.17 -9.17
CA GLU A 14 -6.86 -0.93 -9.92
C GLU A 14 -8.22 -0.89 -10.62
N THR A 15 -8.83 0.27 -10.60
CA THR A 15 -10.05 0.62 -11.34
C THR A 15 -9.81 1.92 -12.09
N GLN A 16 -10.82 2.43 -12.79
CA GLN A 16 -10.67 3.66 -13.58
C GLN A 16 -10.20 4.88 -12.78
N ASN A 17 -10.59 5.00 -11.50
CA ASN A 17 -10.29 6.18 -10.67
C ASN A 17 -9.58 5.86 -9.36
N PHE A 18 -9.40 4.58 -9.03
CA PHE A 18 -8.89 4.14 -7.74
C PHE A 18 -7.83 3.07 -7.92
N ILE A 19 -6.75 3.18 -7.16
CA ILE A 19 -5.68 2.18 -7.15
C ILE A 19 -5.27 1.87 -5.71
N VAL A 20 -4.98 0.59 -5.48
CA VAL A 20 -4.36 0.08 -4.27
C VAL A 20 -3.07 -0.59 -4.67
N TRP A 21 -1.97 -0.18 -4.05
CA TRP A 21 -0.65 -0.78 -4.27
C TRP A 21 0.10 -0.85 -2.95
N LYS A 22 1.12 -1.71 -2.90
CA LYS A 22 2.02 -1.84 -1.74
C LYS A 22 3.46 -1.59 -2.14
N ALA A 23 4.26 -1.12 -1.21
CA ALA A 23 5.70 -0.97 -1.33
C ALA A 23 6.40 -1.85 -0.28
N LYS A 24 7.39 -2.62 -0.70
CA LYS A 24 8.30 -3.31 0.20
C LYS A 24 9.55 -2.46 0.36
N GLU A 25 9.70 -1.91 1.55
CA GLU A 25 10.82 -1.08 1.95
C GLU A 25 12.08 -1.96 2.21
N PRO A 26 13.28 -1.37 2.08
CA PRO A 26 14.53 -2.11 2.18
C PRO A 26 14.88 -2.58 3.59
N ASP A 27 14.21 -2.05 4.62
CA ASP A 27 14.27 -2.54 6.00
C ASP A 27 13.38 -3.77 6.24
N GLY A 28 12.61 -4.18 5.22
CA GLY A 28 11.70 -5.31 5.27
C GLY A 28 10.26 -4.92 5.64
N GLU A 29 9.98 -3.64 5.92
CA GLU A 29 8.64 -3.16 6.16
C GLU A 29 7.82 -3.14 4.86
N THR A 30 6.49 -3.29 4.99
CA THR A 30 5.56 -3.18 3.86
C THR A 30 4.56 -2.08 4.16
N THR A 31 4.44 -1.13 3.23
CA THR A 31 3.45 -0.05 3.30
C THR A 31 2.40 -0.23 2.21
N TYR A 32 1.17 0.17 2.51
CA TYR A 32 0.03 0.08 1.60
C TYR A 32 -0.50 1.47 1.29
N HIS A 33 -0.85 1.69 0.03
CA HIS A 33 -1.26 2.97 -0.52
C HIS A 33 -2.60 2.80 -1.22
N VAL A 34 -3.60 3.56 -0.79
CA VAL A 34 -4.93 3.60 -1.42
C VAL A 34 -5.14 4.99 -1.98
N GLU A 35 -5.13 5.12 -3.30
CA GLU A 35 -5.35 6.40 -3.98
C GLU A 35 -6.81 6.51 -4.42
N LEU A 36 -7.49 7.53 -3.90
CA LEU A 36 -8.91 7.81 -4.11
C LEU A 36 -9.13 9.03 -5.02
N GLY A 37 -8.13 9.37 -5.83
CA GLY A 37 -8.10 10.56 -6.69
C GLY A 37 -7.74 11.85 -5.95
N ALA A 38 -8.56 12.28 -4.99
CA ALA A 38 -8.32 13.51 -4.22
C ALA A 38 -7.54 13.29 -2.91
N VAL A 39 -7.47 12.04 -2.45
CA VAL A 39 -6.85 11.64 -1.18
C VAL A 39 -6.06 10.35 -1.41
N THR A 40 -4.89 10.27 -0.79
CA THR A 40 -4.13 9.02 -0.67
C THR A 40 -4.06 8.63 0.81
N LEU A 41 -4.41 7.39 1.11
CA LEU A 41 -4.25 6.81 2.44
C LEU A 41 -2.99 5.96 2.45
N HIS A 42 -2.18 6.12 3.48
CA HIS A 42 -0.97 5.36 3.72
C HIS A 42 -1.15 4.54 4.98
N PHE A 43 -0.77 3.27 4.92
CA PHE A 43 -0.86 2.34 6.04
C PHE A 43 0.44 1.55 6.19
N PHE A 44 0.87 1.35 7.43
CA PHE A 44 1.76 0.24 7.76
C PHE A 44 0.99 -1.08 7.72
N GLN A 45 1.72 -2.20 7.74
CA GLN A 45 1.14 -3.56 7.70
C GLN A 45 -0.01 -3.75 8.71
N GLU A 46 0.22 -3.40 9.99
CA GLU A 46 -0.78 -3.59 11.06
C GLU A 46 -2.05 -2.76 10.82
N GLU A 47 -1.89 -1.50 10.40
CA GLU A 47 -3.01 -0.60 10.12
C GLU A 47 -3.81 -1.05 8.89
N TRP A 48 -3.12 -1.61 7.88
CA TRP A 48 -3.72 -2.17 6.69
C TRP A 48 -4.59 -3.40 7.01
N ASP A 49 -4.10 -4.31 7.84
CA ASP A 49 -4.85 -5.50 8.25
C ASP A 49 -6.11 -5.14 9.06
N GLU A 50 -6.01 -4.17 9.97
CA GLU A 50 -7.15 -3.62 10.70
C GLU A 50 -8.14 -2.90 9.77
N PHE A 51 -7.65 -2.09 8.82
CA PHE A 51 -8.48 -1.42 7.83
C PHE A 51 -9.26 -2.41 6.95
N LEU A 52 -8.62 -3.48 6.46
CA LEU A 52 -9.29 -4.53 5.70
C LEU A 52 -10.35 -5.24 6.55
N THR A 53 -10.08 -5.46 7.83
CA THR A 53 -11.05 -6.04 8.76
C THR A 53 -12.27 -5.13 8.91
N LEU A 54 -12.07 -3.83 9.07
CA LEU A 54 -13.15 -2.84 9.16
C LEU A 54 -14.01 -2.81 7.89
N ILE A 55 -13.39 -2.71 6.72
CA ILE A 55 -14.13 -2.61 5.44
C ILE A 55 -14.93 -3.88 5.13
N ARG A 56 -14.44 -5.06 5.53
CA ARG A 56 -15.17 -6.34 5.39
C ARG A 56 -16.42 -6.44 6.27
N GLN A 57 -16.61 -5.55 7.24
CA GLN A 57 -17.83 -5.49 8.07
C GLN A 57 -18.94 -4.63 7.47
N LEU A 58 -18.69 -3.96 6.33
CA LEU A 58 -19.68 -3.22 5.54
C LEU A 58 -20.34 -4.12 4.49
#